data_AF-A0A1V6EB82-F1
#
_entry.id   AF-A0A1V6EB82-F1
#
_cell.length_a   1.000
_cell.length_b   1.000
_cell.length_c   1.000
_cell.angle_alpha   90.00
_cell.angle_beta   90.00
_cell.angle_gamma   90.00
#
_symmetry.space_group_name_H-M   'P 1'
#
loop_
_entity.id
_entity.type
_entity.pdbx_description
1 polymer ?
#
loop_
_entity_poly.entity_id
_entity_poly.type
_entity_poly.pdbx_seq_one_letter_code
_entity_poly.pdbx_strand_id
1 'polypeptide(L)'
;MAALARDSAPTGQVRVPVLTLHAIHDPTAFVELESAYRETLEAAGQGERLVQTFSEESEHSYLGDAQYPALFAALLDWIDHGVKPTPESVAARCNAFEASYGPGCRIRPGYRSPPLASRVTPRQP
;
A
#
# COMPACT_ATOMS: atom_id res chain seq x y z
N MET A 1 -5.56 0.10 -29.86
CA MET A 1 -6.01 -0.03 -28.47
C MET A 1 -5.64 -1.38 -27.86
N ALA A 2 -5.92 -2.53 -28.52
CA ALA A 2 -5.60 -3.86 -27.97
C ALA A 2 -4.11 -4.13 -27.66
N ALA A 3 -3.18 -3.62 -28.47
CA ALA A 3 -1.74 -3.78 -28.22
C ALA A 3 -1.29 -3.01 -26.97
N LEU A 4 -1.70 -1.74 -26.84
CA LEU A 4 -1.40 -0.93 -25.66
C LEU A 4 -1.98 -1.55 -24.39
N ALA A 5 -3.23 -2.01 -24.42
CA ALA A 5 -3.85 -2.64 -23.27
C ALA A 5 -3.13 -3.93 -22.83
N ARG A 6 -2.66 -4.75 -23.78
CA ARG A 6 -1.88 -5.94 -23.46
C ARG A 6 -0.52 -5.62 -22.84
N ASP A 7 0.10 -4.53 -23.29
CA ASP A 7 1.42 -4.10 -22.81
C ASP A 7 1.35 -3.42 -21.44
N SER A 8 0.27 -2.68 -21.17
CA SER A 8 0.16 -1.86 -19.95
C SER A 8 -0.76 -2.43 -18.86
N ALA A 9 -1.56 -3.46 -19.14
CA ALA A 9 -2.44 -4.03 -18.14
C ALA A 9 -1.63 -4.75 -17.04
N PRO A 10 -1.84 -4.41 -15.75
CA PRO A 10 -1.18 -5.11 -14.67
C PRO A 10 -1.69 -6.55 -14.62
N THR A 11 -0.75 -7.50 -14.58
CA THR A 11 -1.06 -8.94 -14.59
C THR A 11 -1.24 -9.53 -13.20
N GLY A 12 -0.87 -8.77 -12.15
CA GLY A 12 -0.85 -9.24 -10.76
C GLY A 12 0.23 -10.28 -10.46
N GLN A 13 1.12 -10.59 -11.41
CA GLN A 13 2.18 -11.59 -11.23
C GLN A 13 3.36 -11.03 -10.42
N VAL A 14 3.17 -10.85 -9.12
CA VAL A 14 4.23 -10.55 -8.16
C VAL A 14 4.81 -11.84 -7.59
N ARG A 15 6.13 -11.90 -7.44
CA ARG A 15 6.86 -13.08 -6.91
C ARG A 15 7.55 -12.83 -5.57
N VAL A 16 7.42 -11.63 -5.04
CA VAL A 16 8.08 -11.15 -3.81
C VAL A 16 7.05 -10.56 -2.86
N PRO A 17 7.36 -10.42 -1.55
CA PRO A 17 6.55 -9.65 -0.63
C PRO A 17 6.34 -8.20 -1.10
N VAL A 18 5.14 -7.68 -0.88
CA VAL A 18 4.73 -6.31 -1.22
C VAL A 18 4.09 -5.66 0.00
N LEU A 19 4.69 -4.58 0.48
CA LEU A 19 4.17 -3.73 1.54
C LEU A 19 3.96 -2.32 0.98
N THR A 20 2.71 -1.86 0.87
CA THR A 20 2.39 -0.52 0.34
C THR A 20 2.16 0.50 1.46
N LEU A 21 2.44 1.78 1.17
CA LEU A 21 2.06 2.94 1.97
C LEU A 21 1.41 3.96 1.04
N HIS A 22 0.22 4.44 1.41
CA HIS A 22 -0.53 5.39 0.60
C HIS A 22 -1.26 6.41 1.48
N ALA A 23 -1.14 7.70 1.18
CA ALA A 23 -1.92 8.75 1.84
C ALA A 23 -3.41 8.66 1.48
N ILE A 24 -4.28 8.68 2.49
CA ILE A 24 -5.74 8.57 2.30
C ILE A 24 -6.30 9.70 1.42
N HIS A 25 -5.70 10.89 1.50
CA HIS A 25 -6.16 12.08 0.77
C HIS A 25 -5.16 12.53 -0.30
N ASP A 26 -4.39 11.62 -0.88
CA ASP A 26 -3.47 11.92 -1.97
C ASP A 26 -4.20 12.63 -3.14
N PRO A 27 -3.82 13.86 -3.50
CA PRO A 27 -4.51 14.64 -4.52
C PRO A 27 -4.12 14.24 -5.96
N THR A 28 -3.07 13.44 -6.12
CA THR A 28 -2.47 13.08 -7.42
C THR A 28 -2.83 11.64 -7.80
N ALA A 29 -2.50 10.69 -6.92
CA ALA A 29 -2.84 9.28 -7.08
C ALA A 29 -3.90 8.94 -6.04
N PHE A 30 -5.17 9.00 -6.42
CA PHE A 30 -6.25 8.78 -5.46
C PHE A 30 -6.19 7.35 -4.86
N VAL A 31 -6.53 7.25 -3.57
CA VAL A 31 -6.33 6.05 -2.75
C VAL A 31 -7.07 4.81 -3.26
N GLU A 32 -8.15 4.97 -4.03
CA GLU A 32 -8.91 3.86 -4.62
C GLU A 32 -8.11 3.02 -5.64
N LEU A 33 -6.96 3.52 -6.12
CA LEU A 33 -6.01 2.70 -6.91
C LEU A 33 -5.48 1.49 -6.12
N GLU A 34 -5.40 1.59 -4.80
CA GLU A 34 -5.00 0.47 -3.93
C GLU A 34 -6.04 -0.67 -3.96
N SER A 35 -7.33 -0.37 -4.18
CA SER A 35 -8.37 -1.38 -4.38
C SER A 35 -8.11 -2.17 -5.66
N ALA A 36 -7.86 -1.47 -6.76
CA ALA A 36 -7.63 -2.08 -8.06
C ALA A 36 -6.34 -2.93 -8.05
N TYR A 37 -5.30 -2.48 -7.36
CA TYR A 37 -4.06 -3.25 -7.21
C TYR A 37 -4.29 -4.54 -6.42
N ARG A 38 -4.98 -4.47 -5.28
CA ARG A 38 -5.35 -5.64 -4.49
C ARG A 38 -6.17 -6.65 -5.30
N GLU A 39 -7.23 -6.19 -5.97
CA GLU A 39 -8.10 -7.04 -6.81
C GLU A 39 -7.31 -7.73 -7.93
N THR A 40 -6.33 -7.02 -8.53
CA THR A 40 -5.44 -7.56 -9.57
C THR A 40 -4.55 -8.68 -9.02
N LEU A 41 -3.97 -8.51 -7.83
CA LEU A 41 -3.14 -9.54 -7.18
C LEU A 41 -3.97 -10.73 -6.72
N GLU A 42 -5.16 -10.49 -6.16
CA GLU A 42 -6.11 -11.54 -5.77
C GLU A 42 -6.53 -12.40 -6.97
N ALA A 43 -6.90 -11.77 -8.10
CA ALA A 43 -7.26 -12.48 -9.33
C ALA A 43 -6.10 -13.30 -9.91
N ALA A 44 -4.84 -12.90 -9.66
CA ALA A 44 -3.64 -13.63 -10.06
C ALA A 44 -3.18 -14.68 -9.03
N GLY A 45 -3.93 -14.88 -7.93
CA GLY A 45 -3.56 -15.80 -6.85
C GLY A 45 -2.35 -15.35 -6.02
N GLN A 46 -2.01 -14.05 -6.06
CA GLN A 46 -0.87 -13.45 -5.35
C GLN A 46 -1.29 -12.57 -4.16
N GLY A 47 -2.56 -12.56 -3.77
CA GLY A 47 -3.08 -11.73 -2.67
C GLY A 47 -2.33 -11.93 -1.34
N GLU A 48 -1.84 -13.15 -1.07
CA GLU A 48 -1.05 -13.43 0.13
C GLU A 48 0.30 -12.70 0.20
N ARG A 49 0.78 -12.16 -0.91
CA ARG A 49 2.03 -11.37 -0.97
C ARG A 49 1.82 -9.89 -0.72
N LEU A 50 0.58 -9.44 -0.51
CA LEU A 50 0.25 -8.03 -0.34
C LEU A 50 -0.14 -7.72 1.11
N VAL A 51 0.47 -6.67 1.66
CA VAL A 51 0.00 -5.95 2.84
C VAL A 51 -0.09 -4.48 2.46
N GLN A 52 -1.25 -3.86 2.71
CA GLN A 52 -1.48 -2.45 2.39
C GLN A 52 -1.55 -1.65 3.68
N THR A 53 -0.82 -0.54 3.74
CA THR A 53 -0.90 0.43 4.83
C THR A 53 -1.28 1.80 4.29
N PHE A 54 -1.98 2.57 5.12
CA PHE A 54 -2.52 3.86 4.74
C PHE A 54 -2.18 4.89 5.79
N SER A 55 -2.02 6.14 5.39
CA SER A 55 -1.76 7.23 6.32
C SER A 55 -2.76 8.37 6.21
N GLU A 56 -3.07 9.00 7.35
CA GLU A 56 -3.96 10.16 7.41
C GLU A 56 -3.21 11.43 6.98
N GLU A 57 -2.95 11.53 5.68
CA GLU A 57 -2.16 12.59 5.04
C GLU A 57 -2.77 12.99 3.68
N SER A 58 -2.39 14.18 3.19
CA SER A 58 -2.87 14.77 1.92
C SER A 58 -1.72 15.09 0.95
N GLU A 59 -0.58 14.42 1.13
CA GLU A 59 0.62 14.57 0.31
C GLU A 59 0.76 13.38 -0.65
N HIS A 60 1.47 13.59 -1.76
CA HIS A 60 1.74 12.54 -2.75
C HIS A 60 3.19 12.04 -2.71
N SER A 61 4.14 12.98 -2.66
CA SER A 61 5.55 12.66 -2.89
C SER A 61 6.28 12.18 -1.64
N TYR A 62 5.89 12.67 -0.47
CA TYR A 62 6.54 12.38 0.80
C TYR A 62 5.51 12.39 1.94
N LEU A 63 5.65 11.46 2.87
CA LEU A 63 4.77 11.26 4.02
C LEU A 63 5.54 11.58 5.33
N GLY A 64 5.41 10.78 6.38
CA GLY A 64 6.16 11.00 7.63
C GLY A 64 7.51 10.28 7.74
N ASP A 65 8.47 10.94 8.37
CA ASP A 65 9.85 10.46 8.60
C ASP A 65 9.90 9.10 9.28
N ALA A 66 9.06 8.85 10.28
CA ALA A 66 9.02 7.58 11.01
C ALA A 66 8.32 6.45 10.23
N GLN A 67 7.49 6.76 9.22
CA GLN A 67 6.72 5.76 8.47
C GLN A 67 7.63 4.92 7.57
N TYR A 68 8.51 5.56 6.79
CA TYR A 68 9.42 4.87 5.88
C TYR A 68 10.30 3.83 6.58
N PRO A 69 11.11 4.15 7.61
CA PRO A 69 11.95 3.18 8.29
C PRO A 69 11.13 2.07 8.98
N ALA A 70 9.93 2.38 9.49
CA ALA A 70 9.06 1.36 10.06
C ALA A 70 8.57 0.36 9.01
N LEU A 71 8.14 0.84 7.83
CA LEU A 71 7.78 -0.02 6.71
C LEU A 71 8.96 -0.84 6.21
N PHE A 72 10.12 -0.20 6.00
CA PHE A 72 11.31 -0.90 5.52
C PHE A 72 11.74 -2.00 6.49
N ALA A 73 11.77 -1.72 7.80
CA ALA A 73 12.11 -2.73 8.78
C ALA A 73 11.09 -3.89 8.82
N ALA A 74 9.79 -3.59 8.71
CA ALA A 74 8.75 -4.63 8.64
C ALA A 74 8.84 -5.47 7.35
N LEU A 75 9.20 -4.84 6.23
CA LEU A 75 9.42 -5.54 4.96
C LEU A 75 10.65 -6.44 5.01
N LEU A 76 11.74 -5.98 5.61
CA LEU A 76 12.95 -6.79 5.82
C LEU A 76 12.65 -8.01 6.72
N ASP A 77 11.92 -7.84 7.81
CA ASP A 77 11.49 -8.97 8.65
C ASP A 77 10.65 -9.99 7.86
N TRP A 78 9.82 -9.53 6.93
CA TRP A 78 9.07 -10.42 6.06
C TRP A 78 9.97 -11.17 5.06
N ILE A 79 10.91 -10.45 4.44
CA ILE A 79 11.82 -11.02 3.44
C ILE A 79 12.79 -12.01 4.09
N ASP A 80 13.45 -11.62 5.17
CA ASP A 80 14.57 -12.34 5.77
C ASP A 80 14.10 -13.44 6.74
N HIS A 81 12.96 -13.23 7.39
CA HIS A 81 12.48 -14.11 8.47
C HIS A 81 11.08 -14.69 8.20
N GLY A 82 10.43 -14.34 7.10
CA GLY A 82 9.09 -14.82 6.78
C GLY A 82 7.99 -14.23 7.68
N VAL A 83 8.30 -13.19 8.46
CA VAL A 83 7.34 -12.56 9.38
C VAL A 83 6.48 -11.57 8.61
N LYS A 84 5.33 -12.04 8.10
CA LYS A 84 4.37 -11.18 7.39
C LYS A 84 3.81 -10.11 8.32
N PRO A 85 3.96 -8.80 8.01
CA PRO A 85 3.43 -7.74 8.85
C PRO A 85 1.90 -7.65 8.73
N THR A 86 1.28 -7.14 9.78
CA THR A 86 -0.09 -6.59 9.73
C THR A 86 -0.06 -5.06 9.75
N PRO A 87 -1.09 -4.36 9.27
CA PRO A 87 -1.17 -2.90 9.39
C PRO A 87 -0.97 -2.40 10.83
N GLU A 88 -1.49 -3.12 11.82
CA GLU A 88 -1.32 -2.81 13.25
C GLU A 88 0.14 -2.93 13.69
N SER A 89 0.84 -3.99 13.26
CA SER A 89 2.26 -4.17 13.58
C SER A 89 3.14 -3.07 12.98
N VAL A 90 2.80 -2.58 11.78
CA VAL A 90 3.51 -1.47 11.14
C VAL A 90 3.22 -0.17 11.87
N ALA A 91 1.96 0.10 12.24
CA ALA A 91 1.60 1.28 13.02
C ALA A 91 2.29 1.31 14.39
N ALA A 92 2.33 0.17 15.09
CA ALA A 92 3.03 0.05 16.37
C ALA A 92 4.53 0.33 16.24
N ARG A 93 5.18 -0.23 15.19
CA ARG A 93 6.60 0.03 14.91
C ARG A 93 6.86 1.49 14.57
N CYS A 94 6.00 2.09 13.75
CA CYS A 94 6.08 3.50 13.37
C CYS A 94 6.01 4.43 14.60
N ASN A 95 5.08 4.18 15.53
CA ASN A 95 5.04 4.91 16.82
C ASN A 95 6.33 4.72 17.63
N ALA A 96 6.87 3.50 17.71
CA ALA A 96 8.12 3.25 18.43
C ALA A 96 9.32 3.98 17.79
N PHE A 97 9.31 4.13 16.47
CA PHE A 97 10.37 4.77 15.70
C PHE A 97 10.37 6.30 15.81
N GLU A 98 9.29 6.92 16.30
CA GLU A 98 9.27 8.36 16.53
C GLU A 98 10.38 8.84 17.46
N ALA A 99 10.81 8.00 18.42
CA ALA A 99 11.92 8.31 19.32
C ALA A 99 13.27 8.52 18.60
N SER A 100 13.46 7.91 17.42
CA SER A 100 14.70 8.00 16.65
C SER A 100 14.58 8.89 15.41
N TYR A 101 13.38 8.96 14.82
CA TYR A 101 13.14 9.61 13.53
C TYR A 101 12.24 10.85 13.62
N GLY A 102 11.78 11.22 14.83
CA GLY A 102 10.89 12.36 15.05
C GLY A 102 9.41 11.96 15.05
N PRO A 103 8.54 12.82 15.61
CA PRO A 103 7.10 12.55 15.67
C PRO A 103 6.49 12.60 14.26
N GLY A 104 5.34 11.96 14.09
CA GLY A 104 4.59 12.03 12.83
C GLY A 104 4.06 10.71 12.33
N CYS A 105 3.97 9.68 13.17
CA CYS A 105 3.34 8.43 12.76
C CYS A 105 1.83 8.65 12.51
N ARG A 106 1.42 8.55 11.24
CA ARG A 106 0.03 8.78 10.81
C ARG A 106 -0.65 7.54 10.23
N ILE A 107 -0.07 6.36 10.44
CA ILE A 107 -0.62 5.11 9.91
C ILE A 107 -2.00 4.83 10.50
N ARG A 108 -2.96 4.52 9.64
CA ARG A 108 -4.34 4.18 9.99
C ARG A 108 -4.57 2.70 9.71
N PRO A 109 -4.25 1.79 10.65
CA PRO A 109 -4.27 0.35 10.39
C PRO A 109 -5.66 -0.20 10.05
N GLY A 110 -6.73 0.45 10.52
CA GLY A 110 -8.11 0.06 10.22
C GLY A 110 -8.69 0.66 8.93
N TYR A 111 -7.94 1.49 8.20
CA TYR A 111 -8.45 2.07 6.95
C TYR A 111 -8.41 1.02 5.83
N ARG A 112 -9.47 0.99 5.03
CA ARG A 112 -9.54 0.19 3.81
C ARG A 112 -9.95 1.08 2.64
N SER A 113 -9.13 1.09 1.60
CA SER A 113 -9.40 1.82 0.37
C SER A 113 -10.76 1.40 -0.25
N PRO A 114 -11.64 2.36 -0.58
CA PRO A 114 -12.88 2.11 -1.33
C PRO A 114 -12.62 1.51 -2.72
N PRO A 115 -13.62 0.88 -3.35
CA PRO A 115 -13.49 0.38 -4.71
C PRO A 115 -13.16 1.51 -5.70
N LEU A 116 -12.31 1.24 -6.71
CA LEU A 116 -11.98 2.20 -7.78
C LEU A 116 -13.22 2.89 -8.40
N ALA A 117 -14.33 2.14 -8.52
CA ALA A 117 -15.60 2.63 -9.05
C ALA A 117 -16.25 3.76 -8.22
N SER A 118 -15.84 4.00 -6.97
CA SER A 118 -16.32 5.15 -6.19
C SER A 118 -15.68 6.47 -6.61
N ARG A 119 -14.55 6.43 -7.33
CA ARG A 119 -13.81 7.61 -7.76
C ARG A 119 -13.89 7.87 -9.26
N VAL A 120 -13.89 6.80 -10.06
CA VAL A 120 -13.93 6.87 -11.52
C VAL A 120 -15.00 5.94 -12.08
N THR A 121 -15.60 6.30 -13.20
CA THR A 121 -16.59 5.45 -13.88
C THR A 121 -15.94 4.12 -14.29
N PRO A 122 -16.62 2.96 -14.08
CA PRO A 122 -16.10 1.67 -14.53
C PRO A 122 -15.78 1.67 -16.03
N ARG A 123 -14.66 1.03 -16.39
CA ARG A 123 -14.32 0.81 -17.81
C ARG A 123 -15.35 -0.13 -18.43
N GLN A 124 -15.87 0.23 -19.60
CA GLN A 124 -16.68 -0.69 -20.41
C GLN A 124 -15.79 -1.83 -20.94
N PRO A 125 -16.33 -3.05 -21.05
CA PRO A 125 -15.59 -4.23 -21.55
C PRO A 125 -15.13 -4.06 -23.01
#